data_AF-A0A6J3Q582-F1
#
_entry.id   AF-A0A6J3Q582-F1
#
_cell.length_a   1.000
_cell.length_b   1.000
_cell.length_c   1.000
_cell.angle_alpha   90.00
_cell.angle_beta   90.00
_cell.angle_gamma   90.00
#
_symmetry.space_group_name_H-M   'P 1'
#
loop_
_entity.id
_entity.type
_entity.pdbx_description
1 polymer ?
#
loop_
_entity_poly.entity_id
_entity_poly.type
_entity_poly.pdbx_seq_one_letter_code
_entity_poly.pdbx_strand_id
1 'polypeptide(L)'
;MAAPLALVLVVAVTVRAALFRSSLAEFISERVEVVSPLSSWKRVVEGLSLLDLGVSPYSGAVFHETPLIIYLFHFLIDYAELVFMITDALTAIALYFAIQDFNKVVFKKQKLLLELDQYAPDVAELIRTPMEMRYIPLKVALFYLLNPYTVLSCVAKSTCAINNTLIAFFILTTIKGSAFLSAIFLALATYQSLYPLTLFVPGLLYLLQRQYIPVKVKSKAFWIFSWEYATMYLGSLVVIVCLSFFLLSSWDFIPAVYGFILSVPDLTPNIGLFWYFFAEMFEHFSLFFVCVFQINVFFYTIPLAIKLNPAKRIRPRLHHHHLLPPLPCPVAPLDLCRKCQLQFLLCHHTDLQRWAADRV
;
A
#
# COMPACT_ATOMS: atom_id res chain seq x y z
N MET A 1 13.80 21.15 6.13
CA MET A 1 12.88 20.45 5.19
C MET A 1 11.67 19.81 5.86
N ALA A 2 11.66 19.64 7.20
CA ALA A 2 10.49 19.15 7.95
C ALA A 2 9.41 20.22 8.21
N ALA A 3 9.78 21.50 8.24
CA ALA A 3 8.86 22.61 8.56
C ALA A 3 7.56 22.66 7.72
N PRO A 4 7.58 22.51 6.37
CA PRO A 4 6.33 22.57 5.61
C PRO A 4 5.43 21.35 5.84
N LEU A 5 6.00 20.15 6.01
CA LEU A 5 5.23 18.95 6.33
C LEU A 5 4.62 19.05 7.74
N ALA A 6 5.41 19.53 8.71
CA ALA A 6 4.95 19.74 10.08
C ALA A 6 3.79 20.73 10.13
N LEU A 7 3.87 21.84 9.37
CA LEU A 7 2.77 22.80 9.27
C LEU A 7 1.49 22.14 8.71
N VAL A 8 1.60 21.37 7.63
CA VAL A 8 0.45 20.66 7.05
C VAL A 8 -0.16 19.68 8.05
N LEU A 9 0.66 18.94 8.79
CA LEU A 9 0.19 18.02 9.83
C LEU A 9 -0.54 18.77 10.95
N VAL A 10 0.01 19.89 11.43
CA VAL A 10 -0.63 20.72 12.47
C VAL A 10 -1.98 21.24 11.99
N VAL A 11 -2.06 21.78 10.78
CA VAL A 11 -3.34 22.24 10.20
C VAL A 11 -4.34 21.08 10.07
N ALA A 12 -3.89 19.93 9.56
CA ALA A 12 -4.76 18.77 9.38
C ALA A 12 -5.31 18.20 10.69
N VAL A 13 -4.47 18.14 11.74
CA VAL A 13 -4.86 17.67 13.07
C VAL A 13 -5.77 18.69 13.75
N THR A 14 -5.49 19.98 13.65
CA THR A 14 -6.34 21.03 14.24
C THR A 14 -7.73 21.05 13.61
N VAL A 15 -7.84 20.89 12.29
CA VAL A 15 -9.15 20.76 11.61
C VAL A 15 -9.93 19.54 12.12
N ARG A 16 -9.29 18.37 12.23
CA ARG A 16 -9.92 17.15 12.77
C ARG A 16 -10.36 17.34 14.22
N ALA A 17 -9.48 17.86 15.07
CA ALA A 17 -9.78 18.13 16.47
C ALA A 17 -10.93 19.12 16.65
N ALA A 18 -10.99 20.18 15.82
CA ALA A 18 -12.10 21.13 15.84
C ALA A 18 -13.43 20.46 15.44
N LEU A 19 -13.41 19.59 14.43
CA LEU A 19 -14.60 18.85 13.99
C LEU A 19 -15.08 17.84 15.03
N PHE A 20 -14.18 17.12 15.69
CA PHE A 20 -14.54 16.21 16.80
C PHE A 20 -15.27 16.93 17.95
N ARG A 21 -14.93 18.20 18.21
CA ARG A 21 -15.58 19.01 19.24
C ARG A 21 -16.89 19.67 18.78
N SER A 22 -17.24 19.55 17.51
CA SER A 22 -18.45 20.15 16.94
C SER A 22 -19.62 19.16 16.95
N SER A 23 -20.85 19.68 16.88
CA SER A 23 -22.07 18.87 16.72
C SER A 23 -22.10 18.08 15.40
N LEU A 24 -21.23 18.41 14.45
CA LEU A 24 -21.13 17.69 13.18
C LEU A 24 -20.55 16.29 13.36
N ALA A 25 -19.76 16.02 14.40
CA ALA A 25 -19.11 14.72 14.57
C ALA A 25 -20.13 13.57 14.68
N GLU A 26 -21.20 13.78 15.45
CA GLU A 26 -22.29 12.81 15.59
C GLU A 26 -23.00 12.61 14.26
N PHE A 27 -23.40 13.71 13.60
CA PHE A 27 -24.04 13.66 12.28
C PHE A 27 -23.19 12.92 11.23
N ILE A 28 -21.88 13.19 11.18
CA ILE A 28 -20.94 12.56 10.23
C ILE A 28 -20.82 11.06 10.51
N SER A 29 -20.86 10.64 11.77
CA SER A 29 -20.74 9.22 12.16
C SER A 29 -21.92 8.35 11.69
N GLU A 30 -23.05 8.97 11.30
CA GLU A 30 -24.23 8.27 10.79
C GLU A 30 -24.33 8.25 9.26
N ARG A 31 -23.40 8.94 8.59
CA ARG A 31 -23.38 9.04 7.13
C ARG A 31 -22.91 7.74 6.50
N VAL A 32 -23.77 7.16 5.68
CA VAL A 32 -23.49 5.97 4.85
C VAL A 32 -22.35 6.19 3.86
N GLU A 33 -22.02 7.45 3.56
CA GLU A 33 -20.89 7.80 2.72
C GLU A 33 -19.54 7.48 3.37
N VAL A 34 -19.48 7.53 4.70
CA VAL A 34 -18.23 7.50 5.46
C VAL A 34 -18.09 6.22 6.28
N VAL A 35 -19.23 5.63 6.62
CA VAL A 35 -19.36 4.46 7.47
C VAL A 35 -19.99 3.33 6.68
N SER A 36 -19.42 2.13 6.82
CA SER A 36 -19.95 0.90 6.23
C SER A 36 -20.11 -0.19 7.28
N PRO A 37 -20.84 -1.28 6.98
CA PRO A 37 -20.97 -2.44 7.86
C PRO A 37 -19.62 -3.01 8.33
N LEU A 38 -18.60 -2.88 7.48
CA LEU A 38 -17.24 -3.34 7.73
C LEU A 38 -16.38 -2.35 8.51
N SER A 39 -16.71 -1.06 8.52
CA SER A 39 -15.80 -0.02 9.05
C SER A 39 -16.40 0.90 10.11
N SER A 40 -17.63 0.61 10.55
CA SER A 40 -18.36 1.42 11.51
C SER A 40 -17.80 1.36 12.92
N TRP A 41 -17.53 2.53 13.50
CA TRP A 41 -17.15 2.65 14.91
C TRP A 41 -18.23 2.14 15.87
N LYS A 42 -19.52 2.38 15.56
CA LYS A 42 -20.64 1.91 16.41
C LYS A 42 -20.62 0.39 16.55
N ARG A 43 -20.34 -0.33 15.45
CA ARG A 43 -20.22 -1.79 15.45
C ARG A 43 -19.02 -2.27 16.26
N VAL A 44 -17.89 -1.55 16.22
CA VAL A 44 -16.72 -1.85 17.07
C VAL A 44 -17.05 -1.70 18.55
N VAL A 45 -17.74 -0.62 18.94
CA VAL A 45 -18.18 -0.41 20.33
C VAL A 45 -19.13 -1.50 20.80
N GLU A 46 -20.07 -1.92 19.95
CA GLU A 46 -20.97 -3.04 20.25
C GLU A 46 -20.20 -4.36 20.42
N GLY A 47 -19.28 -4.66 19.50
CA GLY A 47 -18.41 -5.83 19.60
C GLY A 47 -17.61 -5.85 20.91
N LEU A 48 -17.06 -4.69 21.32
CA LEU A 48 -16.36 -4.54 22.59
C LEU A 48 -17.28 -4.80 23.79
N SER A 49 -18.51 -4.28 23.76
CA SER A 49 -19.47 -4.54 24.84
C SER A 49 -19.82 -6.03 24.99
N LEU A 50 -19.88 -6.78 23.88
CA LEU A 50 -20.07 -8.23 23.92
C LEU A 50 -18.84 -8.94 24.53
N LEU A 51 -17.65 -8.49 24.15
CA LEU A 51 -16.39 -9.01 24.68
C LEU A 51 -16.31 -8.83 26.20
N ASP A 52 -16.68 -7.65 26.71
CA ASP A 52 -16.70 -7.32 28.15
C ASP A 52 -17.68 -8.19 28.94
N LEU A 53 -18.78 -8.62 28.30
CA LEU A 53 -19.76 -9.55 28.87
C LEU A 53 -19.31 -11.02 28.79
N GLY A 54 -18.11 -11.31 28.25
CA GLY A 54 -17.61 -12.67 28.05
C GLY A 54 -18.31 -13.42 26.93
N VAL A 55 -19.03 -12.71 26.05
CA VAL A 55 -19.71 -13.28 24.89
C VAL A 55 -18.84 -13.04 23.65
N SER A 56 -18.79 -14.01 22.73
CA SER A 56 -18.05 -13.83 21.48
C SER A 56 -18.58 -12.60 20.72
N PRO A 57 -17.73 -11.65 20.32
CA PRO A 57 -18.13 -10.49 19.51
C PRO A 57 -18.81 -10.87 18.19
N TYR A 58 -18.52 -12.07 17.69
CA TYR A 58 -19.05 -12.61 16.43
C TYR A 58 -20.29 -13.48 16.60
N SER A 59 -20.80 -13.62 17.83
CA SER A 59 -22.05 -14.36 18.09
C SER A 59 -23.27 -13.68 17.48
N GLY A 60 -23.21 -12.34 17.30
CA GLY A 60 -24.21 -11.55 16.60
C GLY A 60 -23.86 -11.30 15.13
N ALA A 61 -24.82 -10.79 14.37
CA ALA A 61 -24.65 -10.45 12.95
C ALA A 61 -24.18 -9.00 12.73
N VAL A 62 -23.70 -8.31 13.76
CA VAL A 62 -23.42 -6.87 13.70
C VAL A 62 -21.92 -6.57 13.53
N PHE A 63 -21.04 -7.34 14.16
CA PHE A 63 -19.60 -7.08 14.18
C PHE A 63 -18.86 -7.90 13.11
N HIS A 64 -18.16 -7.20 12.21
CA HIS A 64 -17.39 -7.79 11.10
C HIS A 64 -15.96 -7.24 11.00
N GLU A 65 -15.41 -6.79 12.12
CA GLU A 65 -14.03 -6.31 12.22
C GLU A 65 -13.09 -7.39 12.76
N THR A 66 -11.78 -7.22 12.61
CA THR A 66 -10.83 -8.28 12.94
C THR A 66 -10.57 -8.42 14.45
N PRO A 67 -10.18 -9.62 14.94
CA PRO A 67 -9.78 -9.80 16.34
C PRO A 67 -8.66 -8.85 16.79
N LEU A 68 -7.70 -8.52 15.92
CA LEU A 68 -6.66 -7.56 16.31
C LEU A 68 -7.21 -6.16 16.56
N ILE A 69 -8.20 -5.71 15.79
CA ILE A 69 -8.82 -4.39 15.96
C ILE A 69 -9.62 -4.33 17.25
N ILE A 70 -10.42 -5.35 17.55
CA ILE A 70 -11.22 -5.34 18.77
C ILE A 70 -10.33 -5.36 20.01
N TYR A 71 -9.28 -6.20 20.04
CA TYR A 71 -8.35 -6.22 21.18
C TYR A 71 -7.49 -4.94 21.25
N LEU A 72 -7.14 -4.32 20.12
CA LEU A 72 -6.46 -3.03 20.11
C LEU A 72 -7.33 -1.96 20.77
N PHE A 73 -8.59 -1.86 20.39
CA PHE A 73 -9.50 -0.85 20.93
C PHE A 73 -10.05 -1.19 22.32
N HIS A 74 -10.00 -2.45 22.75
CA HIS A 74 -10.25 -2.79 24.16
C HIS A 74 -9.33 -2.00 25.11
N PHE A 75 -8.09 -1.69 24.71
CA PHE A 75 -7.17 -0.86 25.51
C PHE A 75 -7.19 0.63 25.16
N LEU A 76 -7.66 1.00 23.96
CA LEU A 76 -7.51 2.34 23.40
C LEU A 76 -8.84 3.07 23.17
N ILE A 77 -9.97 2.52 23.61
CA ILE A 77 -11.31 3.07 23.35
C ILE A 77 -11.44 4.53 23.82
N ASP A 78 -10.91 4.86 24.99
CA ASP A 78 -10.93 6.21 25.57
C ASP A 78 -10.10 7.22 24.76
N TYR A 79 -9.15 6.72 23.99
CA TYR A 79 -8.23 7.52 23.16
C TYR A 79 -8.54 7.39 21.67
N ALA A 80 -9.70 6.85 21.28
CA ALA A 80 -10.02 6.55 19.89
C ALA A 80 -9.83 7.75 18.95
N GLU A 81 -10.27 8.95 19.35
CA GLU A 81 -10.10 10.17 18.55
C GLU A 81 -8.62 10.46 18.22
N LEU A 82 -7.73 10.30 19.22
CA LEU A 82 -6.29 10.47 19.04
C LEU A 82 -5.71 9.39 18.14
N VAL A 83 -6.14 8.13 18.33
CA VAL A 83 -5.70 7.01 17.50
C VAL A 83 -5.98 7.30 16.03
N PHE A 84 -7.22 7.67 15.66
CA PHE A 84 -7.57 7.94 14.26
C PHE A 84 -6.83 9.15 13.68
N MET A 85 -6.62 10.22 14.45
CA MET A 85 -5.81 11.36 14.00
C MET A 85 -4.34 10.99 13.77
N ILE A 86 -3.77 10.18 14.66
CA ILE A 86 -2.39 9.68 14.53
C ILE A 86 -2.28 8.75 13.31
N THR A 87 -3.24 7.86 13.11
CA THR A 87 -3.31 6.95 11.97
C THR A 87 -3.32 7.69 10.63
N ASP A 88 -4.13 8.75 10.50
CA ASP A 88 -4.13 9.62 9.32
C ASP A 88 -2.78 10.33 9.11
N ALA A 89 -2.20 10.86 10.19
CA ALA A 89 -0.88 11.51 10.15
C ALA A 89 0.21 10.53 9.71
N LEU A 90 0.21 9.31 10.25
CA LEU A 90 1.14 8.24 9.89
C LEU A 90 0.97 7.84 8.42
N THR A 91 -0.26 7.74 7.91
CA THR A 91 -0.52 7.48 6.50
C THR A 91 0.12 8.56 5.62
N ALA A 92 -0.12 9.82 5.93
CA ALA A 92 0.43 10.94 5.17
C ALA A 92 1.96 10.98 5.20
N ILE A 93 2.57 10.71 6.36
CA ILE A 93 4.02 10.63 6.53
C ILE A 93 4.59 9.45 5.73
N ALA A 94 3.94 8.29 5.77
CA ALA A 94 4.37 7.12 5.00
C ALA A 94 4.33 7.39 3.49
N LEU A 95 3.24 7.99 2.99
CA LEU A 95 3.11 8.40 1.59
C LEU A 95 4.14 9.47 1.20
N TYR A 96 4.39 10.47 2.06
CA TYR A 96 5.41 11.50 1.84
C TYR A 96 6.79 10.86 1.62
N PHE A 97 7.22 9.99 2.53
CA PHE A 97 8.52 9.32 2.41
C PHE A 97 8.57 8.35 1.24
N ALA A 98 7.47 7.64 0.95
CA ALA A 98 7.37 6.73 -0.18
C ALA A 98 7.63 7.46 -1.50
N ILE A 99 6.96 8.61 -1.70
CA ILE A 99 7.13 9.41 -2.91
C ILE A 99 8.49 10.10 -2.95
N GLN A 100 9.02 10.54 -1.80
CA GLN A 100 10.36 11.10 -1.73
C GLN A 100 11.43 10.10 -2.17
N ASP A 101 11.36 8.86 -1.68
CA ASP A 101 12.31 7.80 -2.04
C ASP A 101 12.09 7.31 -3.48
N PHE A 102 10.85 7.23 -3.94
CA PHE A 102 10.54 6.92 -5.33
C PHE A 102 11.11 7.98 -6.29
N ASN A 103 10.98 9.26 -5.98
CA ASN A 103 11.53 10.35 -6.79
C ASN A 103 13.06 10.25 -6.89
N LYS A 104 13.77 9.86 -5.83
CA LYS A 104 15.23 9.61 -5.88
C LYS A 104 15.58 8.49 -6.88
N VAL A 105 14.79 7.41 -6.89
CA VAL A 105 15.00 6.28 -7.83
C VAL A 105 14.73 6.71 -9.26
N VAL A 106 13.60 7.41 -9.49
CA VAL A 106 13.23 7.92 -10.82
C VAL A 106 14.27 8.92 -11.33
N PHE A 107 14.72 9.85 -10.49
CA PHE A 107 15.72 10.85 -10.86
C PHE A 107 17.04 10.20 -11.31
N LYS A 108 17.55 9.21 -10.57
CA LYS A 108 18.75 8.46 -10.97
C LYS A 108 18.57 7.78 -12.32
N LYS A 109 17.40 7.17 -12.55
CA LYS A 109 17.09 6.50 -13.81
C LYS A 109 16.96 7.48 -14.97
N GLN A 110 16.33 8.63 -14.77
CA GLN A 110 16.19 9.69 -15.77
C GLN A 110 17.55 10.28 -16.14
N LYS A 111 18.40 10.59 -15.15
CA LYS A 111 19.75 11.11 -15.39
C LYS A 111 20.56 10.15 -16.26
N LEU A 112 20.56 8.85 -15.94
CA LEU A 112 21.27 7.84 -16.71
C LEU A 112 20.73 7.71 -18.14
N LEU A 113 19.41 7.77 -18.34
CA LEU A 113 18.81 7.68 -19.67
C LEU A 113 19.06 8.92 -20.53
N LEU A 114 19.20 10.10 -19.90
CA LEU A 114 19.61 11.33 -20.55
C LEU A 114 21.08 11.27 -20.98
N GLU A 115 21.98 10.79 -20.11
CA GLU A 115 23.40 10.61 -20.45
C GLU A 115 23.64 9.60 -21.58
N LEU A 116 22.69 8.67 -21.79
CA LEU A 116 22.74 7.68 -22.86
C LEU A 116 22.01 8.11 -24.15
N ASP A 117 21.53 9.36 -24.25
CA ASP A 117 20.74 9.89 -25.37
C ASP A 117 19.56 8.97 -25.80
N GLN A 118 18.97 8.25 -24.84
CA GLN A 118 17.88 7.31 -25.11
C GLN A 118 16.49 7.95 -25.09
N TYR A 119 16.38 9.23 -24.74
CA TYR A 119 15.12 9.96 -24.78
C TYR A 119 14.77 10.37 -26.20
N ALA A 120 13.57 10.00 -26.65
CA ALA A 120 13.02 10.59 -27.85
C ALA A 120 12.79 12.10 -27.61
N PRO A 121 13.06 12.96 -28.60
CA PRO A 121 12.94 14.42 -28.46
C PRO A 121 11.52 14.85 -28.04
N ASP A 122 10.49 14.12 -28.51
CA ASP A 122 9.08 14.36 -28.19
C ASP A 122 8.70 14.09 -26.71
N VAL A 123 9.62 13.54 -25.91
CA VAL A 123 9.38 13.16 -24.51
C VAL A 123 10.05 14.15 -23.54
N ALA A 124 10.75 15.18 -24.04
CA ALA A 124 11.45 16.16 -23.22
C ALA A 124 10.52 16.88 -22.23
N GLU A 125 9.28 17.17 -22.63
CA GLU A 125 8.27 17.80 -21.76
C GLU A 125 7.77 16.89 -20.62
N LEU A 126 7.90 15.57 -20.76
CA LEU A 126 7.52 14.58 -19.74
C LEU A 126 8.63 14.35 -18.70
N ILE A 127 9.81 14.95 -18.92
CA ILE A 127 10.93 14.88 -17.98
C ILE A 127 10.64 15.85 -16.82
N ARG A 128 10.54 15.28 -15.62
CA ARG A 128 10.24 16.04 -14.41
C ARG A 128 11.44 16.87 -14.00
N THR A 129 11.20 18.14 -13.68
CA THR A 129 12.26 19.02 -13.18
C THR A 129 12.65 18.64 -11.74
N PRO A 130 13.90 18.91 -11.32
CA PRO A 130 14.35 18.63 -9.94
C PRO A 130 13.54 19.42 -8.90
N MET A 131 13.06 20.61 -9.26
CA MET A 131 12.19 21.42 -8.41
C MET A 131 10.82 20.75 -8.23
N GLU A 132 10.17 20.29 -9.29
CA GLU A 132 8.88 19.59 -9.18
C GLU A 132 9.00 18.33 -8.32
N MET A 133 10.04 17.53 -8.53
CA MET A 133 10.30 16.32 -7.72
C MET A 133 10.42 16.60 -6.22
N ARG A 134 10.86 17.81 -5.83
CA ARG A 134 10.98 18.22 -4.44
C ARG A 134 9.63 18.54 -3.79
N TYR A 135 8.68 19.11 -4.54
CA TYR A 135 7.37 19.52 -4.02
C TYR A 135 6.29 18.43 -4.12
N ILE A 136 6.42 17.46 -5.03
CA ILE A 136 5.44 16.37 -5.20
C ILE A 136 5.15 15.62 -3.88
N PRO A 137 6.15 15.20 -3.05
CA PRO A 137 5.86 14.54 -1.78
C PRO A 137 4.98 15.38 -0.85
N LEU A 138 5.25 16.69 -0.77
CA LEU A 138 4.46 17.62 0.05
C LEU A 138 3.04 17.75 -0.47
N LYS A 139 2.85 17.85 -1.80
CA LYS A 139 1.53 17.89 -2.42
C LYS A 139 0.72 16.62 -2.13
N VAL A 140 1.35 15.45 -2.18
CA VAL A 140 0.68 14.18 -1.85
C VAL A 140 0.20 14.17 -0.40
N ALA A 141 1.06 14.56 0.55
CA ALA A 141 0.67 14.66 1.96
C ALA A 141 -0.47 15.69 2.17
N LEU A 142 -0.37 16.86 1.55
CA LEU A 142 -1.37 17.92 1.60
C LEU A 142 -2.73 17.43 1.07
N PHE A 143 -2.76 16.84 -0.13
CA PHE A 143 -3.99 16.36 -0.74
C PHE A 143 -4.59 15.21 0.05
N TYR A 144 -3.80 14.31 0.62
CA TYR A 144 -4.33 13.24 1.47
C TYR A 144 -4.93 13.79 2.77
N LEU A 145 -4.22 14.66 3.49
CA LEU A 145 -4.64 15.15 4.80
C LEU A 145 -5.80 16.14 4.76
N LEU A 146 -5.90 16.92 3.69
CA LEU A 146 -6.98 17.90 3.48
C LEU A 146 -8.07 17.38 2.55
N ASN A 147 -8.03 16.11 2.14
CA ASN A 147 -9.14 15.50 1.43
C ASN A 147 -10.37 15.48 2.36
N PRO A 148 -11.52 16.07 1.96
CA PRO A 148 -12.71 16.07 2.79
C PRO A 148 -13.11 14.65 3.20
N TYR A 149 -12.96 13.66 2.31
CA TYR A 149 -13.32 12.28 2.62
C TYR A 149 -12.45 11.68 3.73
N THR A 150 -11.13 11.92 3.74
CA THR A 150 -10.24 11.40 4.80
C THR A 150 -10.53 12.09 6.14
N VAL A 151 -10.79 13.40 6.11
CA VAL A 151 -11.20 14.16 7.29
C VAL A 151 -12.51 13.60 7.85
N LEU A 152 -13.52 13.38 7.02
CA LEU A 152 -14.80 12.83 7.44
C LEU A 152 -14.66 11.41 7.97
N SER A 153 -13.91 10.52 7.30
CA SER A 153 -13.64 9.15 7.77
C SER A 153 -12.91 9.11 9.12
N CYS A 154 -11.99 10.04 9.36
CA CYS A 154 -11.31 10.19 10.64
C CYS A 154 -12.30 10.61 11.73
N VAL A 155 -13.12 11.64 11.48
CA VAL A 155 -14.12 12.15 12.44
C VAL A 155 -15.19 11.09 12.75
N ALA A 156 -15.58 10.28 11.75
CA ALA A 156 -16.47 9.13 11.94
C ALA A 156 -15.83 7.95 12.68
N LYS A 157 -14.53 8.02 12.99
CA LYS A 157 -13.76 6.93 13.62
C LYS A 157 -13.81 5.63 12.79
N SER A 158 -13.78 5.77 11.46
CA SER A 158 -13.81 4.62 10.55
C SER A 158 -12.48 3.86 10.59
N THR A 159 -12.56 2.55 10.82
CA THR A 159 -11.40 1.64 10.79
C THR A 159 -10.72 1.58 9.42
N CYS A 160 -11.35 2.11 8.36
CA CYS A 160 -10.75 2.30 7.05
C CYS A 160 -9.40 3.06 7.13
N ALA A 161 -9.26 4.02 8.06
CA ALA A 161 -8.02 4.75 8.27
C ALA A 161 -6.84 3.81 8.63
N ILE A 162 -7.10 2.77 9.42
CA ILE A 162 -6.08 1.79 9.82
C ILE A 162 -5.64 0.97 8.60
N ASN A 163 -6.59 0.49 7.79
CA ASN A 163 -6.28 -0.22 6.55
C ASN A 163 -5.46 0.65 5.57
N ASN A 164 -5.85 1.92 5.39
CA ASN A 164 -5.10 2.87 4.57
C ASN A 164 -3.66 3.07 5.05
N THR A 165 -3.45 3.10 6.37
CA THR A 165 -2.13 3.21 6.99
C THR A 165 -1.28 1.98 6.68
N LEU A 166 -1.82 0.78 6.83
CA LEU A 166 -1.13 -0.48 6.53
C LEU A 166 -0.72 -0.54 5.05
N ILE A 167 -1.62 -0.15 4.14
CA ILE A 167 -1.32 -0.07 2.70
C ILE A 167 -0.23 0.97 2.41
N ALA A 168 -0.25 2.13 3.07
CA ALA A 168 0.78 3.15 2.89
C ALA A 168 2.16 2.70 3.39
N PHE A 169 2.22 1.99 4.52
CA PHE A 169 3.45 1.38 5.01
C PHE A 169 3.95 0.25 4.09
N PHE A 170 3.05 -0.57 3.55
CA PHE A 170 3.39 -1.52 2.49
C PHE A 170 4.07 -0.80 1.32
N ILE A 171 3.44 0.22 0.75
CA ILE A 171 4.00 1.01 -0.37
C ILE A 171 5.38 1.59 -0.01
N LEU A 172 5.52 2.20 1.18
CA LEU A 172 6.79 2.75 1.65
C LEU A 172 7.89 1.70 1.73
N THR A 173 7.61 0.55 2.36
CA THR A 173 8.60 -0.51 2.57
C THR A 173 8.96 -1.23 1.27
N THR A 174 8.00 -1.42 0.36
CA THR A 174 8.22 -1.86 -1.01
C THR A 174 9.16 -0.89 -1.75
N ILE A 175 8.90 0.42 -1.68
CA ILE A 175 9.75 1.45 -2.30
C ILE A 175 11.12 1.57 -1.64
N LYS A 176 11.26 1.26 -0.35
CA LYS A 176 12.58 1.15 0.30
C LYS A 176 13.32 -0.13 -0.07
N GLY A 177 12.63 -1.13 -0.60
CA GLY A 177 13.21 -2.40 -1.06
C GLY A 177 13.35 -3.46 0.04
N SER A 178 12.69 -3.27 1.19
CA SER A 178 12.68 -4.29 2.25
C SER A 178 11.57 -5.30 1.95
N ALA A 179 11.93 -6.44 1.35
CA ALA A 179 10.98 -7.49 0.99
C ALA A 179 10.25 -8.05 2.21
N PHE A 180 10.96 -8.28 3.32
CA PHE A 180 10.37 -8.81 4.55
C PHE A 180 9.35 -7.86 5.19
N LEU A 181 9.70 -6.58 5.38
CA LEU A 181 8.76 -5.60 5.94
C LEU A 181 7.57 -5.36 5.02
N SER A 182 7.81 -5.31 3.70
CA SER A 182 6.76 -5.23 2.69
C SER A 182 5.79 -6.41 2.82
N ALA A 183 6.29 -7.64 2.99
CA ALA A 183 5.46 -8.82 3.18
C ALA A 183 4.62 -8.74 4.46
N ILE A 184 5.19 -8.29 5.58
CA ILE A 184 4.46 -8.11 6.86
C ILE A 184 3.33 -7.10 6.71
N PHE A 185 3.59 -5.90 6.17
CA PHE A 185 2.55 -4.89 6.02
C PHE A 185 1.49 -5.29 5.02
N LEU A 186 1.86 -6.02 3.96
CA LEU A 186 0.88 -6.61 3.05
C LEU A 186 0.01 -7.67 3.76
N ALA A 187 0.59 -8.52 4.59
CA ALA A 187 -0.14 -9.53 5.35
C ALA A 187 -1.10 -8.90 6.36
N LEU A 188 -0.66 -7.85 7.08
CA LEU A 188 -1.52 -7.07 7.96
C LEU A 188 -2.67 -6.40 7.20
N ALA A 189 -2.39 -5.81 6.04
CA ALA A 189 -3.42 -5.19 5.20
C ALA A 189 -4.42 -6.24 4.68
N THR A 190 -3.95 -7.40 4.20
CA THR A 190 -4.81 -8.51 3.75
C THR A 190 -5.66 -9.10 4.89
N TYR A 191 -5.08 -9.17 6.09
CA TYR A 191 -5.80 -9.63 7.27
C TYR A 191 -6.89 -8.63 7.67
N GLN A 192 -6.59 -7.33 7.63
CA GLN A 192 -7.57 -6.28 7.96
C GLN A 192 -8.67 -6.17 6.90
N SER A 193 -8.34 -6.40 5.63
CA SER A 193 -9.28 -6.39 4.51
C SER A 193 -8.78 -7.35 3.44
N LEU A 194 -9.66 -8.15 2.84
CA LEU A 194 -9.26 -9.21 1.91
C LEU A 194 -8.58 -8.70 0.62
N TYR A 195 -9.04 -7.58 0.07
CA TYR A 195 -8.65 -7.12 -1.27
C TYR A 195 -7.20 -6.62 -1.45
N PRO A 196 -6.54 -6.03 -0.44
CA PRO A 196 -5.10 -5.76 -0.46
C PRO A 196 -4.21 -6.92 -0.92
N LEU A 197 -4.66 -8.19 -0.85
CA LEU A 197 -3.98 -9.34 -1.44
C LEU A 197 -3.58 -9.11 -2.92
N THR A 198 -4.39 -8.38 -3.68
CA THR A 198 -4.12 -8.04 -5.09
C THR A 198 -2.82 -7.26 -5.29
N LEU A 199 -2.34 -6.56 -4.25
CA LEU A 199 -1.08 -5.81 -4.27
C LEU A 199 0.16 -6.72 -4.18
N PHE A 200 -0.01 -8.02 -3.93
CA PHE A 200 1.09 -8.98 -3.92
C PHE A 200 1.87 -8.97 -5.24
N VAL A 201 1.17 -9.07 -6.37
CA VAL A 201 1.79 -9.10 -7.71
C VAL A 201 2.55 -7.82 -8.05
N PRO A 202 1.97 -6.61 -7.96
CA PRO A 202 2.72 -5.38 -8.24
C PRO A 202 3.87 -5.16 -7.24
N GLY A 203 3.70 -5.51 -5.96
CA GLY A 203 4.78 -5.45 -4.97
C GLY A 203 5.96 -6.35 -5.33
N LEU A 204 5.68 -7.62 -5.66
CA LEU A 204 6.68 -8.59 -6.12
C LEU A 204 7.42 -8.11 -7.37
N LEU A 205 6.68 -7.64 -8.39
CA LEU A 205 7.26 -7.15 -9.64
C LEU A 205 8.17 -5.94 -9.41
N TYR A 206 7.78 -5.01 -8.53
CA TYR A 206 8.60 -3.86 -8.19
C TYR A 206 9.89 -4.27 -7.46
N LEU A 207 9.80 -5.18 -6.48
CA LEU A 207 10.97 -5.67 -5.75
C LEU A 207 11.95 -6.41 -6.66
N LEU A 208 11.44 -7.26 -7.57
CA LEU A 208 12.25 -7.92 -8.60
C LEU A 208 13.00 -6.92 -9.49
N GLN A 209 12.32 -5.83 -9.91
CA GLN A 209 12.95 -4.77 -10.70
C GLN A 209 14.04 -4.05 -9.91
N ARG A 210 13.80 -3.77 -8.62
CA ARG A 210 14.78 -3.10 -7.75
C ARG A 210 16.04 -3.94 -7.53
N GLN A 211 15.89 -5.27 -7.51
CA GLN A 211 17.00 -6.22 -7.43
C GLN A 211 17.61 -6.56 -8.81
N TYR A 212 17.17 -5.92 -9.89
CA TYR A 212 17.62 -6.17 -11.26
C TYR A 212 17.41 -7.62 -11.75
N ILE A 213 16.46 -8.36 -11.16
CA ILE A 213 16.13 -9.72 -11.57
C ILE A 213 15.23 -9.66 -12.81
N PRO A 214 15.56 -10.36 -13.91
CA PRO A 214 14.74 -10.33 -15.11
C PRO A 214 13.40 -11.04 -14.87
N VAL A 215 12.30 -10.33 -15.11
CA VAL A 215 10.93 -10.89 -15.12
C VAL A 215 10.73 -11.76 -16.37
N LYS A 216 11.34 -12.94 -16.35
CA LYS A 216 11.20 -13.98 -17.37
C LYS A 216 10.74 -15.25 -16.65
N VAL A 217 9.64 -15.84 -17.11
CA VAL A 217 9.08 -17.08 -16.53
C VAL A 217 10.07 -18.25 -16.55
N LYS A 218 11.02 -18.26 -17.51
CA LYS A 218 12.08 -19.27 -17.60
C LYS A 218 13.26 -19.04 -16.62
N SER A 219 13.32 -17.91 -15.93
CA SER A 219 14.44 -17.58 -15.04
C SER A 219 14.28 -18.28 -13.69
N LYS A 220 15.28 -19.07 -13.28
CA LYS A 220 15.30 -19.70 -11.94
C LYS A 220 15.30 -18.66 -10.82
N ALA A 221 16.08 -17.58 -10.99
CA ALA A 221 16.16 -16.49 -10.00
C ALA A 221 14.81 -15.79 -9.77
N PHE A 222 13.98 -15.67 -10.80
CA PHE A 222 12.63 -15.12 -10.66
C PHE A 222 11.77 -15.98 -9.75
N TRP A 223 11.77 -17.30 -9.94
CA TRP A 223 10.98 -18.22 -9.11
C TRP A 223 11.49 -18.34 -7.68
N ILE A 224 12.81 -18.35 -7.49
CA ILE A 224 13.41 -18.38 -6.14
C ILE A 224 12.96 -17.15 -5.34
N PHE A 225 13.15 -15.95 -5.89
CA PHE A 225 12.75 -14.72 -5.19
C PHE A 225 11.23 -14.62 -5.00
N SER A 226 10.44 -15.05 -5.98
CA SER A 226 8.98 -15.08 -5.85
C SER A 226 8.52 -16.02 -4.74
N TRP A 227 9.17 -17.18 -4.60
CA TRP A 227 8.91 -18.13 -3.53
C TRP A 227 9.33 -17.56 -2.18
N GLU A 228 10.51 -16.96 -2.06
CA GLU A 228 10.96 -16.29 -0.84
C GLU A 228 10.00 -15.19 -0.38
N TYR A 229 9.54 -14.34 -1.31
CA TYR A 229 8.57 -13.31 -0.98
C TYR A 229 7.21 -13.89 -0.59
N ALA A 230 6.75 -14.94 -1.28
CA ALA A 230 5.51 -15.65 -0.96
C ALA A 230 5.56 -16.31 0.42
N THR A 231 6.69 -16.93 0.80
CA THR A 231 6.84 -17.55 2.13
C THR A 231 6.90 -16.52 3.24
N MET A 232 7.56 -15.36 3.04
CA MET A 232 7.52 -14.25 4.01
C MET A 232 6.10 -13.72 4.19
N TYR A 233 5.35 -13.56 3.10
CA TYR A 233 3.97 -13.07 3.12
C TYR A 233 3.01 -14.07 3.77
N LEU A 234 2.99 -15.32 3.30
CA LEU A 234 2.12 -16.36 3.87
C LEU A 234 2.50 -16.69 5.31
N GLY A 235 3.79 -16.72 5.63
CA GLY A 235 4.27 -16.94 6.99
C GLY A 235 3.81 -15.85 7.95
N SER A 236 3.93 -14.57 7.57
CA SER A 236 3.42 -13.46 8.39
C SER A 236 1.88 -13.49 8.52
N LEU A 237 1.16 -13.80 7.45
CA LEU A 237 -0.30 -13.94 7.48
C LEU A 237 -0.74 -15.07 8.44
N VAL A 238 -0.08 -16.24 8.36
CA VAL A 238 -0.35 -17.37 9.27
C VAL A 238 -0.08 -16.97 10.72
N VAL A 239 1.03 -16.28 11.00
CA VAL A 239 1.34 -15.81 12.36
C VAL A 239 0.24 -14.88 12.89
N ILE A 240 -0.24 -13.95 12.07
CA ILE A 240 -1.32 -13.00 12.43
C ILE A 240 -2.64 -13.74 12.69
N VAL A 241 -3.01 -14.69 11.82
CA VAL A 241 -4.22 -15.50 11.98
C VAL A 241 -4.14 -16.39 13.23
N CYS A 242 -2.99 -17.02 13.48
CA CYS A 242 -2.77 -17.81 14.69
C CYS A 242 -2.84 -16.94 15.94
N LEU A 243 -2.24 -15.75 15.93
CA LEU A 243 -2.35 -14.79 17.04
C LEU A 243 -3.81 -14.44 17.31
N SER A 244 -4.60 -14.25 16.26
CA SER A 244 -6.05 -13.97 16.36
C SER A 244 -6.82 -15.11 17.00
N PHE A 245 -6.48 -16.35 16.61
CA PHE A 245 -7.04 -17.55 17.23
C PHE A 245 -6.67 -17.64 18.71
N PHE A 246 -5.43 -17.34 19.10
CA PHE A 246 -5.03 -17.34 20.51
C PHE A 246 -5.72 -16.25 21.34
N LEU A 247 -6.00 -15.09 20.75
CA LEU A 247 -6.73 -14.01 21.43
C LEU A 247 -8.19 -14.40 21.69
N LEU A 248 -8.90 -14.87 20.66
CA LEU A 248 -10.34 -15.15 20.73
C LEU A 248 -10.66 -16.57 21.23
N SER A 249 -9.72 -17.51 21.13
CA SER A 249 -9.91 -18.95 21.32
C SER A 249 -10.99 -19.57 20.42
N SER A 250 -11.34 -18.94 19.30
CA SER A 250 -12.29 -19.46 18.32
C SER A 250 -11.94 -19.05 16.89
N TRP A 251 -12.53 -19.77 15.93
CA TRP A 251 -12.38 -19.49 14.49
C TRP A 251 -13.54 -18.68 13.91
N ASP A 252 -14.48 -18.23 14.76
CA ASP A 252 -15.74 -17.61 14.33
C ASP A 252 -15.52 -16.30 13.58
N PHE A 253 -14.40 -15.62 13.83
CA PHE A 253 -14.03 -14.41 13.10
C PHE A 253 -13.80 -14.65 11.61
N ILE A 254 -13.42 -15.87 11.18
CA ILE A 254 -13.18 -16.15 9.76
C ILE A 254 -14.46 -16.01 8.93
N PRO A 255 -15.54 -16.78 9.21
CA PRO A 255 -16.79 -16.61 8.49
C PRO A 255 -17.44 -15.24 8.76
N ALA A 256 -17.32 -14.70 9.97
CA ALA A 256 -17.94 -13.43 10.31
C ALA A 256 -17.29 -12.23 9.60
N VAL A 257 -15.97 -12.23 9.39
CA VAL A 257 -15.26 -11.12 8.72
C VAL A 257 -15.11 -11.40 7.23
N TYR A 258 -14.40 -12.47 6.86
CA TYR A 258 -14.09 -12.75 5.45
C TYR A 258 -15.28 -13.33 4.71
N GLY A 259 -16.09 -14.16 5.38
CA GLY A 259 -17.34 -14.64 4.80
C GLY A 259 -18.27 -13.49 4.47
N PHE A 260 -18.43 -12.52 5.37
CA PHE A 260 -19.23 -11.31 5.14
C PHE A 260 -18.72 -10.47 3.95
N ILE A 261 -17.40 -10.27 3.82
CA ILE A 261 -16.81 -9.57 2.67
C ILE A 261 -17.12 -10.29 1.35
N LEU A 262 -17.07 -11.62 1.36
CA LEU A 262 -17.26 -12.43 0.16
C LEU A 262 -18.73 -12.57 -0.24
N SER A 263 -19.63 -12.79 0.71
CA SER A 263 -21.05 -13.00 0.46
C SER A 263 -21.85 -11.70 0.31
N VAL A 264 -21.32 -10.57 0.78
CA VAL A 264 -21.95 -9.24 0.73
C VAL A 264 -23.45 -9.30 1.10
N PRO A 265 -23.79 -9.80 2.31
CA PRO A 265 -25.18 -10.05 2.68
C PRO A 265 -25.92 -8.76 3.06
N ASP A 266 -25.18 -7.70 3.37
CA ASP A 266 -25.72 -6.41 3.78
C ASP A 266 -25.86 -5.48 2.56
N LEU A 267 -27.11 -5.11 2.26
CA LEU A 267 -27.49 -4.24 1.14
C LEU A 267 -27.76 -2.81 1.59
N THR A 268 -27.28 -2.43 2.78
CA THR A 268 -27.34 -1.04 3.24
C THR A 268 -26.68 -0.12 2.21
N PRO A 269 -27.34 1.01 1.87
CA PRO A 269 -26.78 1.97 0.93
C PRO A 269 -25.38 2.42 1.34
N ASN A 270 -24.48 2.49 0.37
CA ASN A 270 -23.13 3.04 0.53
C ASN A 270 -22.66 3.68 -0.79
N ILE A 271 -21.46 4.23 -0.84
CA ILE A 271 -20.93 4.86 -2.07
C ILE A 271 -20.73 3.83 -3.20
N GLY A 272 -20.52 2.57 -2.85
CA GLY A 272 -20.32 1.50 -3.81
C GLY A 272 -21.57 1.19 -4.63
N LEU A 273 -21.38 0.61 -5.82
CA LEU A 273 -22.49 0.20 -6.70
C LEU A 273 -23.09 -1.17 -6.31
N PHE A 274 -22.42 -1.91 -5.43
CA PHE A 274 -22.79 -3.29 -5.08
C PHE A 274 -24.19 -3.36 -4.47
N TRP A 275 -24.47 -2.56 -3.44
CA TRP A 275 -25.76 -2.62 -2.74
C TRP A 275 -26.93 -2.38 -3.70
N TYR A 276 -26.80 -1.41 -4.62
CA TYR A 276 -27.85 -1.07 -5.58
C TYR A 276 -28.09 -2.23 -6.57
N PHE A 277 -27.02 -2.78 -7.12
CA PHE A 277 -27.11 -3.91 -8.05
C PHE A 277 -27.75 -5.14 -7.41
N PHE A 278 -27.35 -5.47 -6.18
CA PHE A 278 -27.86 -6.65 -5.47
C PHE A 278 -29.27 -6.42 -4.90
N ALA A 279 -29.67 -5.18 -4.62
CA ALA A 279 -31.03 -4.86 -4.20
C ALA A 279 -32.07 -5.03 -5.33
N GLU A 280 -31.68 -4.77 -6.59
CA GLU A 280 -32.58 -4.93 -7.74
C GLU A 280 -32.59 -6.34 -8.34
N MET A 281 -31.64 -7.19 -7.94
CA MET A 281 -31.45 -8.51 -8.54
C MET A 281 -32.25 -9.60 -7.82
N PHE A 282 -32.80 -10.53 -8.60
CA PHE A 282 -33.43 -11.73 -8.04
C PHE A 282 -32.42 -12.59 -7.26
N GLU A 283 -32.83 -13.04 -6.07
CA GLU A 283 -32.00 -13.87 -5.17
C GLU A 283 -31.45 -15.12 -5.85
N HIS A 284 -32.21 -15.73 -6.77
CA HIS A 284 -31.81 -16.93 -7.52
C HIS A 284 -30.51 -16.73 -8.32
N PHE A 285 -30.23 -15.52 -8.79
CA PHE A 285 -29.01 -15.21 -9.56
C PHE A 285 -27.92 -14.55 -8.70
N SER A 286 -28.21 -14.20 -7.45
CA SER A 286 -27.32 -13.39 -6.63
C SER A 286 -25.94 -14.03 -6.46
N LEU A 287 -25.90 -15.33 -6.15
CA LEU A 287 -24.65 -16.06 -5.96
C LEU A 287 -23.75 -16.03 -7.21
N PHE A 288 -24.35 -16.16 -8.41
CA PHE A 288 -23.60 -16.08 -9.66
C PHE A 288 -22.91 -14.72 -9.80
N PHE A 289 -23.64 -13.63 -9.58
CA PHE A 289 -23.09 -12.28 -9.71
C PHE A 289 -22.11 -11.92 -8.58
N VAL A 290 -22.33 -12.41 -7.35
CA VAL A 290 -21.33 -12.30 -6.26
C VAL A 290 -20.01 -12.92 -6.74
N CYS A 291 -20.03 -14.18 -7.22
CA CYS A 291 -18.84 -14.85 -7.72
C CYS A 291 -18.16 -14.05 -8.85
N VAL A 292 -18.93 -13.57 -9.83
CA VAL A 292 -18.41 -12.77 -10.95
C VAL A 292 -17.72 -11.51 -10.44
N PHE A 293 -18.35 -10.74 -9.56
CA PHE A 293 -17.75 -9.51 -9.04
C PHE A 293 -16.50 -9.76 -8.19
N GLN A 294 -16.50 -10.79 -7.34
CA GLN A 294 -15.33 -11.14 -6.53
C GLN A 294 -14.14 -11.53 -7.41
N ILE A 295 -14.36 -12.33 -8.46
CA ILE A 295 -13.31 -12.71 -9.42
C ILE A 295 -12.80 -11.51 -10.22
N ASN A 296 -13.68 -10.56 -10.55
CA ASN A 296 -13.36 -9.39 -11.38
C ASN A 296 -12.23 -8.54 -10.79
N VAL A 297 -12.20 -8.40 -9.45
CA VAL A 297 -11.15 -7.65 -8.73
C VAL A 297 -9.75 -8.24 -8.99
N PHE A 298 -9.64 -9.57 -9.05
CA PHE A 298 -8.38 -10.26 -9.34
C PHE A 298 -8.02 -10.23 -10.83
N PHE A 299 -9.02 -10.28 -11.71
CA PHE A 299 -8.81 -10.29 -13.15
C PHE A 299 -8.23 -8.98 -13.70
N TYR A 300 -8.54 -7.82 -13.11
CA TYR A 300 -7.97 -6.55 -13.59
C TYR A 300 -6.55 -6.30 -13.09
N THR A 301 -6.27 -6.62 -11.84
CA THR A 301 -5.03 -6.22 -11.16
C THR A 301 -3.81 -6.95 -11.72
N ILE A 302 -3.91 -8.26 -11.95
CA ILE A 302 -2.80 -9.09 -12.41
C ILE A 302 -2.34 -8.74 -13.84
N PRO A 303 -3.22 -8.71 -14.87
CA PRO A 303 -2.81 -8.37 -16.22
C PRO A 303 -2.32 -6.93 -16.33
N LEU A 304 -2.92 -6.00 -15.59
CA LEU A 304 -2.49 -4.61 -15.59
C LEU A 304 -1.08 -4.46 -15.01
N ALA A 305 -0.79 -5.13 -13.88
CA ALA A 305 0.55 -5.12 -13.29
C ALA A 305 1.61 -5.71 -14.24
N ILE A 306 1.27 -6.77 -14.98
CA ILE A 306 2.16 -7.38 -15.97
C ILE A 306 2.34 -6.48 -17.19
N LYS A 307 1.26 -5.86 -17.70
CA LYS A 307 1.27 -5.00 -18.90
C LYS A 307 2.05 -3.70 -18.65
N LEU A 308 1.88 -3.10 -17.47
CA LEU A 308 2.54 -1.85 -17.09
C LEU A 308 4.00 -2.06 -16.65
N ASN A 309 4.51 -3.30 -16.66
CA ASN A 309 5.89 -3.59 -16.31
C ASN A 309 6.88 -2.89 -17.28
N PRO A 310 7.66 -1.88 -16.82
CA PRO A 310 8.60 -1.14 -17.67
C PRO A 310 9.71 -2.00 -18.28
N ALA A 311 9.98 -3.20 -17.73
CA ALA A 311 10.99 -4.12 -18.26
C ALA A 311 10.65 -4.67 -19.67
N LYS A 312 9.39 -4.57 -20.10
CA LYS A 312 8.96 -4.84 -21.48
C LYS A 312 9.06 -3.61 -22.38
N ARG A 313 8.88 -2.39 -21.85
CA ARG A 313 8.85 -1.15 -22.65
C ARG A 313 10.24 -0.64 -23.04
N ILE A 314 11.27 -0.92 -22.23
CA ILE A 314 12.66 -0.52 -22.53
C ILE A 314 13.36 -1.51 -23.49
N ARG A 315 12.82 -2.72 -23.64
CA ARG A 315 13.50 -3.84 -24.33
C ARG A 315 13.45 -3.85 -25.87
N PRO A 316 12.51 -3.23 -26.61
CA PRO A 316 12.54 -3.33 -28.07
C PRO A 316 13.68 -2.55 -28.74
N ARG A 317 14.37 -1.62 -28.03
CA ARG A 317 15.39 -0.75 -28.67
C ARG A 317 16.85 -0.99 -28.26
N LEU A 318 17.13 -1.73 -27.18
CA LEU A 318 18.52 -2.03 -26.79
C LEU A 318 19.22 -3.04 -27.72
N HIS A 319 18.50 -3.73 -28.60
CA HIS A 319 19.11 -4.70 -29.51
C HIS A 319 19.70 -4.06 -30.78
N HIS A 320 19.42 -2.78 -31.05
CA HIS A 320 19.87 -2.11 -32.28
C HIS A 320 21.22 -1.40 -32.18
N HIS A 321 21.74 -1.15 -30.97
CA HIS A 321 23.06 -0.58 -30.80
C HIS A 321 23.97 -1.55 -30.06
N HIS A 322 24.85 -2.20 -30.81
CA HIS A 322 25.93 -3.11 -30.39
C HIS A 322 27.00 -2.46 -29.48
N LEU A 323 26.64 -1.52 -28.61
CA LEU A 323 27.58 -0.65 -27.89
C LEU A 323 27.73 -0.94 -26.39
N LEU A 324 27.27 -2.09 -25.90
CA LEU A 324 27.59 -2.56 -24.55
C LEU A 324 28.10 -4.00 -24.59
N PRO A 325 29.25 -4.32 -23.93
CA PRO A 325 29.59 -5.71 -23.69
C PRO A 325 28.47 -6.37 -22.88
N PRO A 326 28.23 -7.68 -23.08
CA PRO A 326 27.22 -8.39 -22.31
C PRO A 326 27.51 -8.22 -20.83
N LEU A 327 26.52 -7.69 -20.07
CA LEU A 327 26.53 -7.73 -18.61
C LEU A 327 26.95 -9.15 -18.18
N PRO A 328 28.02 -9.31 -17.37
CA PRO A 328 28.52 -10.64 -17.05
C PRO A 328 27.42 -11.45 -16.36
N CYS A 329 27.28 -12.70 -16.81
CA CYS A 329 26.34 -13.68 -16.29
C CYS A 329 26.43 -13.81 -14.76
N PRO A 330 25.34 -14.21 -14.07
CA PRO A 330 25.17 -14.03 -12.62
C PRO A 330 25.92 -15.05 -11.74
N VAL A 331 26.93 -15.75 -12.27
CA VAL A 331 27.59 -16.86 -11.56
C VAL A 331 28.97 -16.44 -11.03
N ALA A 332 29.18 -15.16 -10.74
CA ALA A 332 30.39 -14.70 -10.06
C ALA A 332 30.13 -14.53 -8.55
N PRO A 333 31.05 -14.97 -7.68
CA PRO A 333 30.89 -14.86 -6.23
C PRO A 333 30.69 -13.40 -5.79
N LEU A 334 29.96 -13.20 -4.68
CA LEU A 334 29.62 -11.90 -4.06
C LEU A 334 30.79 -10.89 -3.98
N ASP A 335 32.04 -11.37 -3.89
CA ASP A 335 33.25 -10.53 -3.85
C ASP A 335 33.57 -9.83 -5.18
N LEU A 336 33.19 -10.40 -6.33
CA LEU A 336 33.43 -9.79 -7.64
C LEU A 336 32.47 -8.61 -7.90
N CYS A 337 31.24 -8.72 -7.39
CA CYS A 337 30.24 -7.66 -7.49
C CYS A 337 30.64 -6.41 -6.67
N ARG A 338 31.24 -6.63 -5.48
CA ARG A 338 31.81 -5.54 -4.67
C ARG A 338 33.02 -4.89 -5.35
N LYS A 339 33.92 -5.67 -5.95
CA LYS A 339 35.06 -5.13 -6.71
C LYS A 339 34.61 -4.34 -7.94
N CYS A 340 33.65 -4.82 -8.72
CA CYS A 340 33.10 -4.06 -9.85
C CYS A 340 32.38 -2.77 -9.42
N GLN A 341 31.62 -2.78 -8.32
CA GLN A 341 31.03 -1.56 -7.76
C GLN A 341 32.10 -0.57 -7.29
N LEU A 342 33.18 -1.04 -6.66
CA LEU A 342 34.30 -0.20 -6.22
C LEU A 342 35.09 0.38 -7.40
N GLN A 343 35.30 -0.40 -8.46
CA GLN A 343 36.00 0.03 -9.68
C GLN A 343 35.18 1.04 -10.49
N PHE A 344 33.85 0.89 -10.52
CA PHE A 344 32.93 1.89 -11.09
C PHE A 344 32.92 3.20 -10.29
N LEU A 345 32.99 3.10 -8.96
CA LEU A 345 33.09 4.27 -8.07
C LEU A 345 34.46 4.96 -8.17
N LEU A 346 35.55 4.20 -8.35
CA LEU A 346 36.91 4.73 -8.47
C LEU A 346 37.16 5.41 -9.83
N CYS A 347 36.68 4.85 -10.95
CA CYS A 347 36.76 5.51 -12.26
C CYS A 347 36.02 6.87 -12.27
N HIS A 348 34.83 6.93 -11.65
CA HIS A 348 34.07 8.17 -11.56
C HIS A 348 34.73 9.21 -10.64
N HIS A 349 35.48 8.79 -9.62
CA HIS A 349 36.17 9.73 -8.73
C HIS A 349 37.40 10.38 -9.41
N THR A 350 38.09 9.65 -10.29
CA THR A 350 39.21 10.19 -11.10
C THR A 350 38.73 11.14 -12.21
N ASP A 351 37.57 10.87 -12.80
CA ASP A 351 36.98 11.78 -13.81
C ASP A 351 36.40 13.06 -13.18
N LEU A 352 35.91 12.99 -11.93
CA LEU A 352 35.51 14.15 -11.13
C LEU A 352 36.69 15.08 -10.79
N GLN A 353 37.90 14.54 -10.61
CA GLN A 353 39.09 15.35 -10.36
C GLN A 353 39.66 15.99 -11.64
N ARG A 354 39.59 15.28 -12.78
CA ARG A 354 39.98 15.86 -14.08
C ARG A 354 39.03 16.98 -14.52
N TRP A 355 37.73 16.81 -14.31
CA TRP A 355 36.73 17.83 -14.64
C TRP A 355 36.81 19.10 -13.77
N ALA A 356 37.43 19.02 -12.58
CA ALA A 356 37.71 20.17 -11.72
C ALA A 356 39.01 20.92 -12.10
N ALA A 357 39.95 20.26 -12.77
CA ALA A 357 41.21 20.86 -13.20
C ALA A 357 41.09 21.63 -14.54
N ASP A 358 40.17 21.21 -15.42
CA ASP A 358 39.95 21.86 -16.73
C ASP A 358 39.08 23.14 -16.68
N ARG A 359 38.81 23.66 -15.47
CA ARG A 359 38.04 24.91 -15.25
C ARG A 359 38.70 25.87 -14.25
N VAL A 360 40.02 26.01 -14.33
CA VAL A 360 40.78 27.14 -13.76
C VAL A 360 41.58 27.82 -14.86
#